data_AF-A0A847QM10-F1
#
_entry.id   AF-A0A847QM10-F1
#
_cell.length_a   1.000
_cell.length_b   1.000
_cell.length_c   1.000
_cell.angle_alpha   90.00
_cell.angle_beta   90.00
_cell.angle_gamma   90.00
#
_symmetry.space_group_name_H-M   'P 1'
#
loop_
_entity.id
_entity.type
_entity.pdbx_description
1 polymer ?
#
loop_
_entity_poly.entity_id
_entity_poly.type
_entity_poly.pdbx_seq_one_letter_code
_entity_poly.pdbx_strand_id
1 'polypeptide(L)' 'MSESTRIVVEVCHVCGEQKNIETHCTTNSYAYDNDDFRYTEEVCWNVCEDCRQTMEREKVN' A
#
# COMPACT_ATOMS: atom_id res chain seq x y z
N MET A 1 9.23 9.59 -20.83
CA MET A 1 7.88 9.00 -20.88
C MET A 1 7.14 9.58 -19.70
N SER A 2 6.21 10.51 -19.95
CA SER A 2 5.51 11.21 -18.88
C SER A 2 4.52 10.24 -18.25
N GLU A 3 4.79 9.79 -17.03
CA GLU A 3 3.82 9.07 -16.20
C GLU A 3 2.64 10.01 -15.96
N SER A 4 1.55 9.81 -16.69
CA SER A 4 0.26 10.38 -16.32
C SER A 4 -0.17 9.69 -15.04
N THR A 5 0.07 10.32 -13.89
CA THR A 5 -0.51 9.95 -12.61
C THR A 5 -2.04 9.97 -12.79
N ARG A 6 -2.64 8.79 -13.01
CA ARG A 6 -4.09 8.65 -13.04
C ARG A 6 -4.60 8.92 -11.64
N ILE A 7 -5.32 10.03 -11.47
CA ILE A 7 -6.03 10.31 -10.23
C ILE A 7 -7.22 9.35 -10.17
N VAL A 8 -7.10 8.33 -9.33
CA VAL A 8 -8.19 7.40 -9.03
C VAL A 8 -8.94 7.96 -7.82
N VAL A 9 -10.25 8.17 -7.97
CA VAL A 9 -11.13 8.57 -6.87
C VAL A 9 -11.87 7.32 -6.39
N GLU A 10 -11.40 6.75 -5.29
CA GLU A 10 -11.98 5.56 -4.65
C GLU A 10 -12.07 5.78 -3.14
N VAL A 11 -12.65 4.79 -2.45
CA VAL A 11 -12.75 4.81 -1.00
C VAL A 11 -11.39 4.48 -0.39
N CYS A 12 -10.88 5.37 0.46
CA CYS A 12 -9.69 5.12 1.25
C CYS A 12 -9.94 3.96 2.24
N HIS A 13 -9.10 2.92 2.23
CA HIS A 13 -9.23 1.80 3.16
C HIS A 13 -9.00 2.18 4.63
N VAL A 14 -8.32 3.30 4.89
CA VAL A 14 -7.98 3.75 6.25
C VAL A 14 -9.12 4.58 6.85
N CYS A 15 -9.57 5.63 6.17
CA CYS A 15 -10.59 6.54 6.71
C CYS A 15 -12.02 6.27 6.18
N GLY A 16 -12.19 5.43 5.16
CA GLY A 16 -13.50 5.12 4.59
C GLY A 16 -14.12 6.23 3.73
N GLU A 17 -13.41 7.33 3.51
CA GLU A 17 -13.90 8.46 2.71
C GLU A 17 -13.53 8.30 1.23
N GLN A 18 -14.42 8.75 0.33
CA GLN A 18 -14.16 8.80 -1.10
C GLN A 18 -13.32 10.02 -1.44
N LYS A 19 -12.04 9.81 -1.79
CA LYS A 19 -11.06 10.87 -2.03
C LYS A 19 -10.06 10.45 -3.10
N ASN A 20 -9.14 11.34 -3.47
CA ASN A 20 -7.99 10.97 -4.28
C ASN A 20 -7.15 9.96 -3.49
N ILE A 21 -6.96 8.79 -4.08
CA ILE A 21 -6.20 7.70 -3.47
C ILE A 21 -4.96 7.38 -4.31
N GLU A 22 -3.96 6.85 -3.63
CA GLU A 22 -2.83 6.15 -4.24
C GLU A 22 -2.93 4.66 -3.88
N THR A 23 -2.66 3.80 -4.85
CA THR A 23 -2.56 2.36 -4.62
C THR A 23 -1.15 2.03 -4.17
N HIS A 24 -1.01 1.49 -2.96
CA HIS A 24 0.25 1.01 -2.43
C HIS A 24 0.26 -0.50 -2.41
N CYS A 25 1.33 -1.10 -2.90
CA CYS A 25 1.53 -2.55 -2.88
C CYS A 25 2.76 -2.88 -2.04
N THR A 26 2.67 -3.94 -1.25
CA THR A 26 3.80 -4.52 -0.51
C THR A 26 3.90 -5.99 -0.85
N THR A 27 5.13 -6.44 -1.12
CA THR A 27 5.42 -7.85 -1.34
C THR A 27 5.91 -8.47 -0.04
N ASN A 28 5.14 -9.39 0.53
CA ASN A 28 5.57 -10.17 1.68
C ASN A 28 6.20 -11.47 1.19
N SER A 29 7.36 -11.81 1.76
CA SER A 29 8.05 -13.06 1.47
C SER A 29 8.06 -13.93 2.71
N TYR A 30 7.48 -15.12 2.61
CA TYR A 30 7.47 -16.11 3.69
C TYR A 30 8.43 -17.24 3.33
N ALA A 31 9.30 -17.57 4.27
CA ALA A 31 10.14 -18.76 4.23
C ALA A 31 9.75 -19.62 5.44
N TYR A 32 9.50 -20.90 5.20
CA TYR A 32 9.31 -21.87 6.28
C TYR A 32 10.66 -22.52 6.59
N ASP A 33 11.07 -22.53 7.86
CA ASP A 33 12.40 -23.00 8.28
C ASP A 33 12.71 -24.46 7.91
N ASN A 34 11.70 -25.26 7.53
CA ASN A 34 11.82 -26.69 7.21
C ASN A 34 11.72 -27.03 5.71
N ASP A 35 11.37 -26.09 4.84
CA ASP A 35 11.25 -26.33 3.41
C ASP A 35 12.02 -25.25 2.65
N ASP A 36 12.77 -25.64 1.62
CA ASP A 36 13.46 -24.75 0.67
C ASP A 36 12.47 -23.95 -0.23
N PHE A 37 11.21 -23.88 0.21
CA PHE A 37 10.07 -23.27 -0.45
C PHE A 37 9.86 -21.86 0.08
N ARG A 38 10.01 -20.88 -0.82
CA ARG A 38 9.68 -19.47 -0.56
C ARG A 38 8.40 -19.14 -1.29
N TYR A 39 7.44 -18.59 -0.55
CA TYR A 39 6.21 -18.04 -1.14
C TYR A 39 6.20 -16.53 -0.99
N THR A 40 5.95 -15.84 -2.11
CA THR A 40 5.79 -14.38 -2.15
C THR A 40 4.34 -14.05 -2.44
N GLU A 41 3.72 -13.21 -1.61
CA GLU A 41 2.42 -12.61 -1.87
C GLU A 41 2.57 -11.10 -2.10
N GLU A 42 1.80 -10.56 -3.04
CA GLU A 42 1.66 -9.12 -3.23
C GLU A 42 0.31 -8.68 -2.66
N VAL A 43 0.34 -7.72 -1.73
CA VAL A 43 -0.85 -7.15 -1.10
C VAL A 43 -0.91 -5.67 -1.44
N CYS A 44 -1.99 -5.25 -2.10
CA CYS A 44 -2.23 -3.87 -2.48
C CYS A 44 -3.40 -3.27 -1.71
N TRP A 45 -3.30 -1.99 -1.32
CA TRP A 45 -4.38 -1.24 -0.71
C TRP A 45 -4.39 0.21 -1.20
N ASN A 46 -5.59 0.76 -1.26
CA ASN A 46 -5.83 2.14 -1.61
C ASN A 46 -5.86 3.03 -0.36
N VAL A 47 -5.02 4.06 -0.31
CA VAL A 47 -4.94 5.00 0.81
C VAL A 47 -4.94 6.44 0.30
N CYS A 48 -5.59 7.34 1.04
CA CYS A 48 -5.56 8.76 0.73
C CYS A 48 -4.27 9.41 1.24
N GLU A 49 -3.90 10.54 0.63
CA GLU A 49 -2.68 11.28 0.95
C GLU A 49 -2.58 11.62 2.46
N ASP A 50 -3.67 12.07 3.08
CA ASP A 50 -3.71 12.43 4.51
C ASP A 50 -3.34 11.25 5.42
N CYS A 51 -3.90 10.08 5.12
CA CYS A 51 -3.64 8.85 5.87
C CYS A 51 -2.21 8.36 5.64
N ARG A 52 -1.71 8.45 4.40
CA ARG A 52 -0.32 8.11 4.05
C ARG A 52 0.67 8.95 4.85
N GLN A 53 0.50 10.27 4.84
CA GLN A 53 1.38 11.18 5.58
C GLN A 53 1.37 10.91 7.10
N THR A 54 0.23 10.49 7.65
CA THR A 54 0.13 10.12 9.07
C THR A 54 0.92 8.85 9.37
N MET A 55 0.74 7.80 8.57
CA MET A 55 1.48 6.53 8.72
C MET A 55 3.00 6.70 8.54
N GLU A 56 3.43 7.57 7.63
CA GLU A 56 4.85 7.86 7.41
C GLU A 56 5.48 8.60 8.61
N ARG A 57 4.75 9.53 9.24
CA ARG A 57 5.24 10.23 10.44
C ARG A 57 5.41 9.30 11.64
N GLU A 58 4.52 8.31 11.81
CA GLU A 58 4.63 7.35 12.90
C GLU A 58 5.80 6.37 12.75
N LYS A 59 6.30 6.13 11.52
CA LYS A 59 7.48 5.28 11.28
C LYS A 59 8.81 5.94 11.62
N VAL A 60 8.84 7.26 11.85
CA VAL A 60 10.07 8.04 12.09
C VAL A 60 10.32 8.29 13.59
N ASN A 61 9.33 8.03 14.45
CA ASN A 61 9.46 8.07 15.91
C ASN A 61 9.66 6.68 16.51
#